data_AF-A0A7J4SZR3-F1
#
_entry.id   AF-A0A7J4SZR3-F1
#
_cell.length_a   1.000
_cell.length_b   1.000
_cell.length_c   1.000
_cell.angle_alpha   90.00
_cell.angle_beta   90.00
_cell.angle_gamma   90.00
#
_symmetry.space_group_name_H-M   'P 1'
#
loop_
_entity.id
_entity.type
_entity.pdbx_description
1 polymer ?
#
loop_
_entity_poly.entity_id
_entity_poly.type
_entity_poly.pdbx_seq_one_letter_code
_entity_poly.pdbx_strand_id
1 'polypeptide(L)' 'PEAPLCDGLADRLIAVNIPCFGPQRLHAELEGSKLFAKKAMDAAGVPTAEYDVMDATTDVDACLDARSHEPWV' A
#
# COMPACT_ATOMS: atom_id res chain seq x y z
N PRO A 1 3.64 8.53 -10.11
CA PRO A 1 2.47 9.32 -10.58
C PRO A 1 1.41 9.57 -9.48
N GLU A 2 1.33 8.66 -8.53
CA GLU A 2 0.42 8.58 -7.37
C GLU A 2 0.69 9.60 -6.26
N ALA A 3 1.90 10.15 -6.14
CA ALA A 3 2.28 11.11 -5.08
C ALA A 3 1.26 12.26 -4.88
N PRO A 4 0.86 13.04 -5.90
CA PRO A 4 -0.15 14.10 -5.72
C PRO A 4 -1.52 13.58 -5.27
N LEU A 5 -1.89 12.34 -5.62
CA LEU A 5 -3.15 11.73 -5.19
C LEU A 5 -3.07 11.31 -3.71
N CYS A 6 -1.94 10.74 -3.30
CA CYS A 6 -1.65 10.43 -1.89
C CYS A 6 -1.55 11.71 -1.04
N ASP A 7 -1.12 12.83 -1.63
CA ASP A 7 -1.10 14.14 -0.97
C ASP A 7 -2.49 14.83 -0.92
N GLY A 8 -3.52 14.21 -1.50
CA GLY A 8 -4.90 14.66 -1.44
C GLY A 8 -5.28 15.74 -2.46
N LEU A 9 -4.66 15.75 -3.64
CA LEU A 9 -5.04 16.68 -4.72
C LEU A 9 -6.54 16.59 -5.07
N ALA A 10 -7.07 15.37 -5.22
CA ALA A 10 -8.48 15.17 -5.55
C ALA A 10 -9.41 15.72 -4.45
N ASP A 11 -9.08 15.49 -3.18
CA ASP A 11 -9.83 16.03 -2.05
C ASP A 11 -9.85 17.57 -2.06
N ARG A 12 -8.70 18.20 -2.35
CA ARG A 12 -8.59 19.66 -2.43
C ARG A 12 -9.42 20.24 -3.58
N LEU A 13 -9.44 19.58 -4.74
CA LEU A 13 -10.24 20.02 -5.90
C LEU A 13 -11.74 19.90 -5.62
N ILE A 14 -12.17 18.77 -5.04
CA ILE A 14 -13.57 18.57 -4.60
C ILE A 14 -13.99 19.65 -3.60
N ALA A 15 -13.14 19.98 -2.63
CA ALA A 15 -13.43 21.00 -1.62
C ALA A 15 -13.67 22.41 -2.20
N VAL A 16 -13.12 22.71 -3.38
CA VAL A 16 -13.33 23.99 -4.09
C VAL A 16 -14.27 23.86 -5.29
N ASN A 17 -15.03 22.76 -5.39
CA ASN A 17 -15.97 22.47 -6.47
C ASN A 17 -15.33 22.45 -7.87
N ILE A 18 -14.06 22.05 -7.98
CA ILE A 18 -13.41 21.79 -9.27
C ILE A 18 -13.58 20.30 -9.60
N PRO A 19 -14.27 19.95 -10.69
CA PRO A 19 -14.36 18.56 -11.13
C PRO A 19 -12.98 17.99 -11.46
N CYS A 20 -12.70 16.79 -10.97
CA CYS A 20 -11.48 16.06 -11.27
C CYS A 20 -11.75 14.56 -11.39
N PHE A 21 -10.89 13.85 -12.10
CA PHE A 21 -10.92 12.40 -12.18
C PHE A 21 -9.70 11.81 -11.47
N GLY A 22 -9.94 10.97 -10.47
CA GLY A 22 -8.91 10.33 -9.67
C GLY A 22 -9.40 9.97 -8.27
N PRO A 23 -8.66 9.08 -7.56
CA PRO A 23 -9.00 8.70 -6.20
C PRO A 23 -8.77 9.86 -5.22
N GLN A 24 -9.61 9.94 -4.19
CA GLN A 24 -9.30 10.65 -2.95
C GLN A 24 -8.10 10.01 -2.26
N ARG A 25 -7.42 10.76 -1.38
CA ARG A 25 -6.22 10.31 -0.66
C ARG A 25 -6.35 8.91 -0.09
N LEU A 26 -7.44 8.63 0.63
CA LEU A 26 -7.66 7.33 1.26
C LEU A 26 -7.63 6.17 0.26
N HIS A 27 -8.15 6.38 -0.94
CA HIS A 27 -8.18 5.35 -1.99
C HIS A 27 -6.85 5.30 -2.78
N ALA A 28 -6.11 6.41 -2.84
CA ALA A 28 -4.79 6.46 -3.45
C ALA A 28 -3.75 5.59 -2.71
N GLU A 29 -3.96 5.32 -1.41
CA GLU A 29 -3.14 4.41 -0.61
C GLU A 29 -3.07 2.98 -1.17
N LEU A 30 -4.04 2.57 -2.00
CA LEU A 30 -3.99 1.28 -2.69
C LEU A 30 -2.76 1.16 -3.61
N GLU A 31 -2.27 2.28 -4.14
CA GLU A 31 -1.03 2.35 -4.93
C GLU A 31 0.14 2.91 -4.10
N GLY A 32 -0.13 3.88 -3.22
CA GLY A 32 0.91 4.58 -2.43
C GLY A 32 1.51 3.77 -1.27
N SER A 33 0.76 2.81 -0.71
CA SER A 33 1.19 2.02 0.45
C SER A 33 1.07 0.53 0.18
N LYS A 34 2.23 -0.14 0.06
CA LYS A 34 2.29 -1.60 -0.14
C LYS A 34 1.55 -2.36 0.96
N LEU A 35 1.71 -1.92 2.22
CA LEU A 35 1.03 -2.55 3.35
C LEU A 35 -0.49 -2.34 3.30
N PHE A 36 -0.95 -1.13 2.96
CA PHE A 36 -2.37 -0.87 2.78
C PHE A 36 -2.95 -1.76 1.68
N ALA A 37 -2.26 -1.83 0.53
CA ALA A 37 -2.66 -2.67 -0.59
C ALA A 37 -2.75 -4.15 -0.23
N LYS A 38 -1.74 -4.69 0.48
CA LYS A 38 -1.74 -6.08 0.95
C LYS A 38 -2.94 -6.37 1.87
N LYS A 39 -3.17 -5.54 2.88
CA LYS A 39 -4.32 -5.68 3.78
C LYS A 39 -5.66 -5.58 3.06
N ALA A 40 -5.78 -4.69 2.07
CA ALA A 40 -6.99 -4.55 1.26
C ALA A 40 -7.25 -5.80 0.41
N MET A 41 -6.20 -6.37 -0.20
CA MET A 41 -6.30 -7.62 -0.96
C MET A 41 -6.69 -8.80 -0.06
N ASP A 42 -6.07 -8.93 1.12
CA ASP A 42 -6.39 -9.98 2.10
C ASP A 42 -7.85 -9.90 2.53
N ALA A 43 -8.32 -8.69 2.89
CA ALA A 43 -9.71 -8.47 3.32
C ALA A 43 -10.74 -8.75 2.21
N ALA A 44 -10.36 -8.52 0.95
CA ALA A 44 -11.21 -8.77 -0.21
C ALA A 44 -11.08 -10.21 -0.78
N GLY A 45 -10.19 -11.03 -0.24
CA GLY A 45 -9.89 -12.37 -0.77
C GLY A 45 -9.23 -12.35 -2.15
N VAL A 46 -8.52 -11.27 -2.50
CA VAL A 46 -7.77 -11.14 -3.76
C VAL A 46 -6.42 -11.85 -3.60
N PRO A 47 -6.10 -12.86 -4.43
CA PRO A 47 -4.81 -13.55 -4.35
C PRO A 47 -3.63 -12.60 -4.53
N THR A 48 -2.66 -12.67 -3.63
CA THR A 48 -1.40 -11.91 -3.70
C THR A 48 -0.27 -12.73 -3.06
N ALA A 49 0.98 -12.36 -3.31
CA ALA A 49 2.13 -13.01 -2.69
C ALA A 49 2.10 -12.86 -1.15
N GLU A 50 2.64 -13.85 -0.44
CA GLU A 50 2.90 -13.70 1.00
C GLU A 50 3.85 -12.53 1.29
N TYR A 51 3.78 -11.98 2.50
CA TYR A 51 4.57 -10.83 2.90
C TYR A 51 4.77 -10.83 4.41
N ASP A 52 5.90 -10.27 4.86
CA ASP A 52 6.10 -9.89 6.26
C ASP A 52 6.14 -8.37 6.39
N VAL A 53 5.75 -7.88 7.55
CA VAL A 53 5.85 -6.46 7.91
C VAL A 53 6.99 -6.32 8.89
N MET A 54 7.98 -5.51 8.53
CA MET A 54 9.18 -5.29 9.33
C MET A 54 9.26 -3.83 9.77
N ASP A 55 9.78 -3.61 10.96
CA ASP A 55 10.05 -2.31 11.55
C ASP A 55 11.44 -2.30 12.23
N ALA A 56 11.75 -1.20 12.93
CA ALA A 56 13.05 -1.01 13.59
C ALA A 56 13.38 -2.04 14.69
N THR A 57 12.41 -2.82 15.14
CA THR A 57 12.56 -3.85 16.18
C THR A 57 12.55 -5.27 15.63
N THR A 58 12.33 -5.44 14.32
CA THR A 58 12.23 -6.75 13.69
C THR A 58 13.61 -7.42 13.59
N ASP A 59 13.65 -8.71 13.94
CA ASP A 59 14.81 -9.56 13.67
C ASP A 59 14.82 -9.93 12.18
N VAL A 60 15.69 -9.24 11.44
CA VAL A 60 15.77 -9.39 9.98
C VAL A 60 16.26 -10.78 9.59
N ASP A 61 17.23 -11.33 10.31
CA ASP A 61 17.84 -12.61 9.97
C ASP A 61 16.82 -13.74 10.15
N ALA A 62 16.03 -13.71 11.23
CA ALA A 62 14.97 -14.68 11.45
C ALA A 62 13.90 -14.66 10.33
N CYS A 63 13.52 -13.48 9.84
CA CYS A 63 12.58 -13.35 8.72
C CYS A 63 13.15 -13.92 7.42
N LEU A 64 14.43 -13.68 7.13
CA LEU A 64 15.09 -14.19 5.94
C LEU A 64 15.27 -15.72 6.00
N ASP A 65 15.65 -16.25 7.16
CA ASP A 65 15.78 -17.70 7.38
C ASP A 65 14.46 -18.43 7.14
N ALA A 66 13.35 -17.86 7.61
CA ALA A 66 12.00 -18.41 7.40
C ALA A 66 11.61 -18.48 5.91
N ARG A 67 12.20 -17.63 5.04
CA ARG A 67 11.97 -17.62 3.59
C ARG A 67 13.11 -18.23 2.76
N SER A 68 14.09 -18.84 3.41
CA SER A 68 15.32 -19.35 2.75
C SER A 68 15.08 -20.42 1.67
N HIS A 69 13.92 -21.07 1.67
CA HIS A 69 13.57 -22.14 0.74
C HIS A 69 12.95 -21.65 -0.59
N GLU A 70 12.62 -20.37 -0.71
CA GLU A 70 11.97 -19.79 -1.88
C GLU A 70 12.68 -18.51 -2.33
N PRO A 71 12.67 -18.16 -3.62
CA PRO A 71 13.12 -16.84 -4.05
C PRO A 71 12.16 -15.78 -3.50
N TRP A 72 12.72 -14.78 -2.80
CA TRP A 72 11.96 -13.72 -2.15
C TRP A 72 12.26 -12.35 -2.78
N VAL A 73 11.33 -11.41 -2.56
CA VAL A 73 11.41 -9.98 -2.90
C VAL A 73 11.20 -9.17 -1.64
#